data_AF-A0A933ZCU0-F1
#
_entry.id   AF-A0A933ZCU0-F1
#
_cell.length_a   1.000
_cell.length_b   1.000
_cell.length_c   1.000
_cell.angle_alpha   90.00
_cell.angle_beta   90.00
_cell.angle_gamma   90.00
#
_symmetry.space_group_name_H-M   'P 1'
#
loop_
_entity.id
_entity.type
_entity.pdbx_description
1 polymer ?
#
loop_
_entity_poly.entity_id
_entity_poly.type
_entity_poly.pdbx_seq_one_letter_code
_entity_poly.pdbx_strand_id
1 'polypeptide(L)'
;MKRAVLLGLLLSACASAPTSSRSTPASSPSSSAARTATVAAPGSKDAGPIDAHSGLTDADDTTEYDTEDPLVVFESPYKLGQRPRSGSAAVSRREDQELAAWNEGGREGKWHPQPRVMVDNVRVRGRASEAMVLRETRKQHYWPIRKCYDAALANDQKLHGKVHVQFTIKHAGTVKSAKAIGKATLPDATAVDCIVRSLPSLKFPATSKGDAVVTLDIGLNPGDLPVHAPEDPPVEPGPGTLDMHAVQAIVAGRIGHATQDCYEQALTRVPAVWGRLALRTDIDASGHVRDVVEVESTFPDPTMTTCVQDSLRKVVFPAPAGGDLRVVIPVRFGSRDG
;
A
#
# COMPACT_ATOMS: atom_id res chain seq x y z
N MET A 1 -8.12 -16.73 60.22
CA MET A 1 -7.55 -18.09 60.09
C MET A 1 -6.34 -18.00 59.17
N LYS A 2 -5.14 -18.31 59.68
CA LYS A 2 -3.85 -18.26 58.99
C LYS A 2 -3.57 -19.60 58.30
N ARG A 3 -3.00 -19.60 57.09
CA ARG A 3 -2.14 -20.66 56.49
C ARG A 3 -1.54 -20.06 55.21
N ALA A 4 -0.28 -19.64 55.15
CA ALA A 4 1.00 -20.34 55.28
C ALA A 4 1.63 -20.57 53.88
N VAL A 5 2.80 -19.95 53.74
CA VAL A 5 3.79 -19.93 52.67
C VAL A 5 4.30 -21.35 52.35
N LEU A 6 4.61 -21.63 51.08
CA LEU A 6 5.71 -22.54 50.75
C LEU A 6 6.57 -21.96 49.62
N LEU A 7 7.83 -21.76 49.98
CA LEU A 7 8.95 -21.23 49.22
C LEU A 7 9.77 -22.45 48.75
N GLY A 8 9.96 -22.62 47.46
CA GLY A 8 10.81 -23.69 46.89
C GLY A 8 12.04 -23.10 46.21
N LEU A 9 13.16 -23.05 46.95
CA LEU A 9 14.52 -22.85 46.43
C LEU A 9 15.05 -24.20 45.93
N LEU A 10 15.63 -24.24 44.72
CA LEU A 10 16.66 -25.21 44.35
C LEU A 10 17.76 -24.53 43.55
N LEU A 11 18.99 -24.76 44.01
CA LEU A 11 20.25 -24.18 43.56
C LEU A 11 20.89 -24.98 42.40
N SER A 12 21.49 -24.21 41.48
CA SER A 12 22.83 -24.35 40.87
C SER A 12 23.30 -25.68 40.28
N ALA A 13 23.65 -25.64 38.98
CA ALA A 13 24.82 -26.32 38.44
C ALA A 13 25.38 -25.58 37.22
N CYS A 14 26.68 -25.27 37.27
CA CYS A 14 27.52 -24.71 36.21
C CYS A 14 27.69 -25.68 35.02
N ALA A 15 27.79 -25.17 33.79
CA ALA A 15 28.60 -25.79 32.75
C ALA A 15 29.04 -24.75 31.69
N SER A 16 30.32 -24.88 31.34
CA SER A 16 31.20 -24.00 30.60
C SER A 16 30.82 -23.71 29.13
N ALA A 17 31.22 -22.53 28.66
CA ALA A 17 31.23 -22.12 27.27
C ALA A 17 32.32 -22.84 26.43
N PRO A 18 32.12 -22.97 25.11
CA PRO A 18 33.23 -23.06 24.18
C PRO A 18 33.38 -21.79 23.34
N THR A 19 34.57 -21.22 23.41
CA THR A 19 35.16 -20.23 22.51
C THR A 19 35.36 -20.85 21.12
N SER A 20 34.68 -20.32 20.10
CA SER A 20 35.01 -20.65 18.70
C SER A 20 35.88 -19.54 18.09
N SER A 21 37.13 -19.91 17.86
CA SER A 21 38.14 -19.17 17.12
C SER A 21 37.76 -19.03 15.65
N ARG A 22 37.91 -17.81 15.12
CA ARG A 22 37.72 -17.49 13.70
C ARG A 22 39.07 -17.65 12.99
N SER A 23 39.22 -18.73 12.25
CA SER A 23 40.39 -19.02 11.42
C SER A 23 40.13 -18.54 9.99
N THR A 24 40.99 -17.64 9.49
CA THR A 24 41.16 -17.35 8.07
C THR A 24 41.87 -18.51 7.37
N PRO A 25 41.54 -18.77 6.09
CA PRO A 25 42.61 -19.12 5.16
C PRO A 25 42.54 -18.28 3.88
N ALA A 26 43.70 -17.76 3.49
CA ALA A 26 44.01 -17.38 2.12
C ALA A 26 44.36 -18.64 1.32
N SER A 27 43.98 -18.67 0.04
CA SER A 27 44.82 -19.07 -1.12
C SER A 27 43.96 -19.30 -2.37
N SER A 28 44.35 -18.63 -3.45
CA SER A 28 43.91 -18.84 -4.85
C SER A 28 44.35 -20.22 -5.37
N PRO A 29 43.82 -20.71 -6.52
CA PRO A 29 44.45 -20.35 -7.81
C PRO A 29 43.53 -20.21 -9.03
N SER A 30 43.98 -19.33 -9.94
CA SER A 30 44.03 -19.43 -11.42
C SER A 30 43.00 -20.27 -12.19
N SER A 31 42.25 -19.64 -13.11
CA SER A 31 42.20 -20.11 -14.51
C SER A 31 41.64 -19.06 -15.50
N SER A 32 42.42 -18.92 -16.57
CA SER A 32 42.19 -18.42 -17.93
C SER A 32 40.75 -18.32 -18.48
N ALA A 33 40.43 -17.19 -19.12
CA ALA A 33 39.53 -17.08 -20.27
C ALA A 33 39.92 -15.81 -21.07
N ALA A 34 40.57 -15.98 -22.22
CA ALA A 34 39.97 -16.06 -23.55
C ALA A 34 39.65 -14.67 -24.15
N ARG A 35 40.40 -14.38 -25.22
CA ARG A 35 40.33 -13.19 -26.08
C ARG A 35 38.98 -13.14 -26.78
N THR A 36 38.38 -11.96 -26.88
CA THR A 36 37.29 -11.70 -27.83
C THR A 36 37.74 -10.63 -28.81
N ALA A 37 37.73 -11.00 -30.09
CA ALA A 37 38.14 -10.20 -31.22
C ALA A 37 37.05 -9.22 -31.64
N THR A 38 37.47 -8.01 -32.00
CA THR A 38 36.70 -6.98 -32.67
C THR A 38 36.42 -7.40 -34.12
N VAL A 39 35.17 -7.35 -34.57
CA VAL A 39 34.81 -7.42 -35.99
C VAL A 39 33.92 -6.23 -36.34
N ALA A 40 34.31 -5.59 -37.45
CA ALA A 40 33.84 -4.32 -37.98
C ALA A 40 32.52 -4.41 -38.75
N ALA A 41 31.86 -3.26 -38.88
CA ALA A 41 30.76 -2.98 -39.81
C ALA A 41 31.26 -2.73 -41.25
N PRO A 42 30.35 -2.82 -42.24
CA PRO A 42 30.37 -1.85 -43.33
C PRO A 42 28.99 -1.32 -43.74
N GLY A 43 28.89 0.01 -43.89
CA GLY A 43 28.85 0.68 -45.20
C GLY A 43 27.63 0.48 -46.12
N SER A 44 26.85 1.56 -46.22
CA SER A 44 25.81 1.93 -47.20
C SER A 44 26.19 1.90 -48.69
N LYS A 45 25.20 1.67 -49.58
CA LYS A 45 24.75 2.54 -50.70
C LYS A 45 23.93 1.75 -51.75
N ASP A 46 22.73 2.23 -52.10
CA ASP A 46 22.41 2.82 -53.43
C ASP A 46 20.89 2.96 -53.66
N ALA A 47 20.54 3.94 -54.49
CA ALA A 47 19.21 4.48 -54.71
C ALA A 47 18.66 4.21 -56.13
N GLY A 48 17.33 4.07 -56.21
CA GLY A 48 16.46 4.44 -57.35
C GLY A 48 15.96 3.30 -58.26
N PRO A 49 14.88 3.50 -59.06
CA PRO A 49 14.00 4.66 -59.16
C PRO A 49 12.48 4.37 -59.02
N ILE A 50 11.78 5.49 -58.97
CA ILE A 50 10.35 5.85 -58.93
C ILE A 50 9.54 5.29 -60.11
N ASP A 51 8.31 4.85 -59.83
CA ASP A 51 7.19 4.89 -60.77
C ASP A 51 5.91 5.31 -60.03
N ALA A 52 5.22 6.30 -60.59
CA ALA A 52 3.98 6.87 -60.09
C ALA A 52 2.92 6.75 -61.17
N HIS A 53 1.77 6.13 -60.88
CA HIS A 53 0.51 6.41 -61.58
C HIS A 53 -0.71 6.16 -60.69
N SER A 54 -1.40 7.27 -60.41
CA SER A 54 -2.86 7.47 -60.49
C SER A 54 -3.82 6.57 -59.69
N GLY A 55 -4.31 7.13 -58.58
CA GLY A 55 -5.72 7.53 -58.44
C GLY A 55 -6.81 6.46 -58.46
N LEU A 56 -7.29 6.11 -57.28
CA LEU A 56 -8.72 5.92 -57.02
C LEU A 56 -9.04 6.48 -55.63
N THR A 57 -9.77 7.59 -55.63
CA THR A 57 -10.62 8.02 -54.52
C THR A 57 -11.76 7.02 -54.41
N ASP A 58 -12.01 6.46 -53.23
CA ASP A 58 -13.36 6.07 -52.84
C ASP A 58 -13.47 5.97 -51.30
N ALA A 59 -14.48 6.67 -50.81
CA ALA A 59 -15.20 6.49 -49.55
C ALA A 59 -14.39 6.45 -48.26
N ASP A 60 -14.32 7.63 -47.65
CA ASP A 60 -14.62 7.86 -46.24
C ASP A 60 -15.69 6.88 -45.72
N ASP A 61 -15.24 5.77 -45.12
CA ASP A 61 -16.05 4.89 -44.28
C ASP A 61 -15.66 5.17 -42.83
N THR A 62 -15.91 6.39 -42.39
CA THR A 62 -16.01 6.70 -40.96
C THR A 62 -17.39 6.27 -40.48
N THR A 63 -17.63 4.96 -40.43
CA THR A 63 -18.56 4.43 -39.43
C THR A 63 -17.90 4.66 -38.08
N GLU A 64 -18.16 5.84 -37.52
CA GLU A 64 -18.09 6.13 -36.10
C GLU A 64 -19.09 5.19 -35.42
N TYR A 65 -18.65 3.96 -35.18
CA TYR A 65 -19.29 3.14 -34.18
C TYR A 65 -19.00 3.85 -32.86
N ASP A 66 -20.00 4.54 -32.33
CA ASP A 66 -20.14 4.82 -30.90
C ASP A 66 -20.17 3.46 -30.17
N THR A 67 -19.05 2.74 -30.13
CA THR A 67 -18.83 1.79 -29.06
C THR A 67 -18.53 2.64 -27.85
N GLU A 68 -19.59 3.00 -27.11
CA GLU A 68 -19.44 3.42 -25.72
C GLU A 68 -18.49 2.41 -25.07
N ASP A 69 -17.32 2.89 -24.65
CA ASP A 69 -16.31 2.02 -24.07
C ASP A 69 -16.94 1.26 -22.90
N PRO A 70 -16.79 -0.08 -22.83
CA PRO A 70 -17.46 -0.85 -21.81
C PRO A 70 -17.06 -0.35 -20.43
N LEU A 71 -18.06 0.00 -19.61
CA LEU A 71 -17.86 0.53 -18.26
C LEU A 71 -17.10 -0.42 -17.34
N VAL A 72 -17.04 -1.72 -17.66
CA VAL A 72 -16.31 -2.74 -16.90
C VAL A 72 -15.42 -3.54 -17.85
N VAL A 73 -14.10 -3.43 -17.68
CA VAL A 73 -13.11 -4.09 -18.53
C VAL A 73 -12.18 -4.96 -17.69
N PHE A 74 -12.20 -6.26 -17.93
CA PHE A 74 -11.23 -7.20 -17.36
C PHE A 74 -9.91 -7.12 -18.14
N GLU A 75 -8.87 -6.60 -17.50
CA GLU A 75 -7.52 -6.59 -18.06
C GLU A 75 -6.90 -7.98 -18.04
N SER A 76 -5.82 -8.17 -18.81
CA SER A 76 -5.04 -9.40 -18.77
C SER A 76 -4.45 -9.61 -17.37
N PRO A 77 -4.73 -10.74 -16.70
CA PRO A 77 -4.13 -11.05 -15.42
C PRO A 77 -2.65 -11.38 -15.58
N TYR A 78 -1.90 -11.21 -14.49
CA TYR A 78 -0.47 -11.52 -14.45
C TYR A 78 -0.07 -12.09 -13.11
N LYS A 79 0.99 -12.89 -13.10
CA LYS A 79 1.59 -13.39 -11.85
C LYS A 79 2.11 -12.21 -11.04
N LEU A 80 1.98 -12.28 -9.71
CA LEU A 80 2.40 -11.21 -8.80
C LEU A 80 3.84 -10.77 -9.11
N GLY A 81 4.04 -9.45 -9.26
CA GLY A 81 5.35 -8.86 -9.60
C GLY A 81 5.80 -9.03 -11.06
N GLN A 82 5.01 -9.68 -11.91
CA GLN A 82 5.33 -9.98 -13.31
C GLN A 82 4.38 -9.28 -14.29
N ARG A 83 3.96 -8.04 -14.00
CA ARG A 83 3.12 -7.27 -14.94
C ARG A 83 3.85 -7.14 -16.29
N PRO A 84 3.22 -7.54 -17.41
CA PRO A 84 3.79 -7.35 -18.73
C PRO A 84 4.13 -5.88 -18.99
N ARG A 85 5.33 -5.64 -19.53
CA ARG A 85 5.75 -4.33 -20.04
C ARG A 85 6.10 -4.49 -21.51
N SER A 86 5.51 -3.68 -22.36
CA SER A 86 5.82 -3.64 -23.79
C SER A 86 6.49 -2.32 -24.18
N GLY A 87 7.23 -2.38 -25.29
CA GLY A 87 7.71 -1.20 -25.98
C GLY A 87 9.01 -0.61 -25.44
N SER A 88 9.31 0.60 -25.91
CA SER A 88 10.49 1.36 -25.48
C SER A 88 10.29 1.94 -24.09
N ALA A 89 11.38 2.33 -23.42
CA ALA A 89 11.32 2.99 -22.11
C ALA A 89 10.48 4.29 -22.09
N ALA A 90 10.25 4.93 -23.23
CA ALA A 90 9.35 6.08 -23.32
C ALA A 90 7.87 5.65 -23.31
N VAL A 91 7.53 4.60 -24.04
CA VAL A 91 6.18 4.02 -24.08
C VAL A 91 5.80 3.48 -22.70
N SER A 92 6.67 2.68 -22.08
CA SER A 92 6.38 2.13 -20.75
C SER A 92 6.21 3.21 -19.67
N ARG A 93 6.90 4.37 -19.79
CA ARG A 93 6.68 5.49 -18.86
C ARG A 93 5.30 6.13 -19.01
N ARG A 94 4.82 6.27 -20.24
CA ARG A 94 3.47 6.79 -20.52
C ARG A 94 2.40 5.82 -20.02
N GLU A 95 2.57 4.53 -20.32
CA GLU A 95 1.68 3.47 -19.82
C GLU A 95 1.68 3.42 -18.28
N ASP A 96 2.84 3.56 -17.64
CA ASP A 96 2.94 3.57 -16.17
C ASP A 96 2.25 4.81 -15.56
N GLN A 97 2.28 5.97 -16.23
CA GLN A 97 1.56 7.18 -15.80
C GLN A 97 0.05 7.02 -15.94
N GLU A 98 -0.41 6.48 -17.07
CA GLU A 98 -1.82 6.20 -17.30
C GLU A 98 -2.33 5.16 -16.29
N LEU A 99 -1.58 4.08 -16.09
CA LEU A 99 -1.89 3.07 -15.09
C LEU A 99 -1.94 3.66 -13.68
N ALA A 100 -1.03 4.57 -13.34
CA ALA A 100 -1.04 5.24 -12.04
C ALA A 100 -2.31 6.09 -11.84
N ALA A 101 -2.76 6.81 -12.88
CA ALA A 101 -4.01 7.55 -12.83
C ALA A 101 -5.22 6.62 -12.66
N TRP A 102 -5.25 5.49 -13.38
CA TRP A 102 -6.27 4.46 -13.19
C TRP A 102 -6.24 3.84 -11.80
N ASN A 103 -5.06 3.57 -11.25
CA ASN A 103 -4.89 2.99 -9.91
C ASN A 103 -5.30 3.96 -8.79
N GLU A 104 -5.14 5.27 -8.99
CA GLU A 104 -5.66 6.29 -8.07
C GLU A 104 -7.18 6.41 -8.17
N GLY A 105 -7.72 6.30 -9.38
CA GLY A 105 -9.14 6.39 -9.67
C GLY A 105 -9.72 7.78 -9.37
N GLY A 106 -11.05 7.87 -9.39
CA GLY A 106 -11.74 9.11 -9.08
C GLY A 106 -13.19 8.90 -8.71
N ARG A 107 -13.78 9.93 -8.12
CA ARG A 107 -15.18 9.97 -7.71
C ARG A 107 -15.63 11.41 -7.46
N GLU A 108 -16.94 11.63 -7.46
CA GLU A 108 -17.53 12.87 -6.98
C GLU A 108 -17.84 12.85 -5.48
N GLY A 109 -17.85 14.05 -4.89
CA GLY A 109 -18.20 14.29 -3.50
C GLY A 109 -17.01 14.39 -2.54
N LYS A 110 -17.31 14.57 -1.25
CA LYS A 110 -16.28 14.65 -0.21
C LYS A 110 -15.60 13.29 -0.03
N TRP A 111 -14.27 13.29 -0.04
CA TRP A 111 -13.43 12.11 0.06
C TRP A 111 -12.18 12.42 0.89
N HIS A 112 -11.91 11.58 1.89
CA HIS A 112 -10.76 11.66 2.77
C HIS A 112 -10.16 10.25 2.88
N PRO A 113 -9.44 9.78 1.86
CA PRO A 113 -9.01 8.38 1.76
C PRO A 113 -8.14 7.97 2.95
N GLN A 114 -7.30 8.89 3.42
CA GLN A 114 -6.28 8.62 4.41
C GLN A 114 -6.72 9.02 5.82
N PRO A 115 -6.39 8.22 6.85
CA PRO A 115 -6.61 8.57 8.24
C PRO A 115 -6.00 9.92 8.63
N ARG A 116 -6.69 10.64 9.51
CA ARG A 116 -6.38 12.03 9.84
C ARG A 116 -5.94 12.19 11.28
N VAL A 117 -4.77 12.79 11.45
CA VAL A 117 -4.26 13.26 12.75
C VAL A 117 -4.43 14.78 12.81
N MET A 118 -5.21 15.24 13.78
CA MET A 118 -5.46 16.67 14.02
C MET A 118 -4.87 17.06 15.36
N VAL A 119 -3.82 17.88 15.33
CA VAL A 119 -3.24 18.47 16.53
C VAL A 119 -3.89 19.84 16.75
N ASP A 120 -4.64 19.99 17.83
CA ASP A 120 -5.39 21.20 18.18
C ASP A 120 -5.35 21.51 19.70
N ASN A 121 -6.04 22.58 20.12
CA ASN A 121 -6.18 23.02 21.51
C ASN A 121 -4.87 23.11 22.31
N VAL A 122 -3.81 23.60 21.66
CA VAL A 122 -2.49 23.79 22.27
C VAL A 122 -2.58 24.89 23.32
N ARG A 123 -2.34 24.54 24.58
CA ARG A 123 -2.22 25.46 25.72
C ARG A 123 -0.81 25.40 26.26
N VAL A 124 -0.18 26.55 26.40
CA VAL A 124 1.19 26.65 26.91
C VAL A 124 1.23 27.47 28.19
N ARG A 125 1.84 26.91 29.24
CA ARG A 125 2.23 27.64 30.44
C ARG A 125 3.75 27.75 30.48
N GLY A 126 4.28 28.96 30.40
CA GLY A 126 5.72 29.22 30.41
C GLY A 126 6.17 30.01 29.19
N ARG A 127 7.43 29.82 28.77
CA ARG A 127 8.11 30.71 27.81
C ARG A 127 8.23 30.09 26.41
N ALA A 128 7.15 29.48 25.91
CA ALA A 128 7.01 29.06 24.52
C ALA A 128 5.70 29.63 23.94
N SER A 129 5.67 29.93 22.65
CA SER A 129 4.43 30.37 22.00
C SER A 129 3.60 29.19 21.52
N GLU A 130 2.28 29.28 21.65
CA GLU A 130 1.35 28.23 21.18
C GLU A 130 1.51 27.98 19.68
N ALA A 131 1.70 29.04 18.88
CA ALA A 131 1.92 28.94 17.44
C ALA A 131 3.22 28.19 17.07
N MET A 132 4.31 28.39 17.84
CA MET A 132 5.54 27.63 17.67
C MET A 132 5.32 26.16 17.98
N VAL A 133 4.69 25.88 19.14
CA VAL A 133 4.44 24.51 19.59
C VAL A 133 3.58 23.76 18.57
N LEU A 134 2.47 24.36 18.16
CA LEU A 134 1.56 23.79 17.17
C LEU A 134 2.27 23.50 15.84
N ARG A 135 3.06 24.44 15.34
CA ARG A 135 3.78 24.28 14.07
C ARG A 135 4.79 23.14 14.14
N GLU A 136 5.65 23.12 15.15
CA GLU A 136 6.70 22.10 15.24
C GLU A 136 6.11 20.72 15.53
N THR A 137 5.05 20.62 16.33
CA THR A 137 4.35 19.35 16.54
C THR A 137 3.74 18.82 15.24
N ARG A 138 3.02 19.64 14.47
CA ARG A 138 2.44 19.21 13.19
C ARG A 138 3.52 18.81 12.18
N LYS A 139 4.62 19.56 12.12
CA LYS A 139 5.72 19.30 11.19
C LYS A 139 6.47 18.00 11.50
N GLN A 140 6.77 17.74 12.77
CA GLN A 140 7.69 16.67 13.17
C GLN A 140 6.97 15.40 13.66
N HIS A 141 5.74 15.52 14.17
CA HIS A 141 5.10 14.46 14.95
C HIS A 141 3.83 13.89 14.34
N TYR A 142 3.34 14.48 13.23
CA TYR A 142 2.23 13.92 12.46
C TYR A 142 2.45 12.45 12.10
N TRP A 143 3.60 12.12 11.49
CA TRP A 143 3.91 10.76 11.05
C TRP A 143 4.12 9.76 12.19
N PRO A 144 4.87 10.08 13.27
CA PRO A 144 4.93 9.23 14.45
C PRO A 144 3.55 8.90 15.06
N ILE A 145 2.66 9.90 15.19
CA ILE A 145 1.29 9.66 15.67
C ILE A 145 0.53 8.78 14.68
N ARG A 146 0.60 9.11 13.39
CA ARG A 146 -0.08 8.38 12.32
C ARG A 146 0.32 6.91 12.32
N LYS A 147 1.60 6.59 12.49
CA LYS A 147 2.10 5.21 12.60
C LYS A 147 1.49 4.44 13.78
N CYS A 148 1.39 5.08 14.94
CA CYS A 148 0.73 4.46 16.10
C CYS A 148 -0.76 4.20 15.84
N TYR A 149 -1.42 5.12 15.14
CA TYR A 149 -2.85 5.02 14.85
C TYR A 149 -3.16 4.01 13.73
N ASP A 150 -2.36 3.96 12.66
CA ASP A 150 -2.51 3.00 11.57
C ASP A 150 -2.42 1.55 12.06
N ALA A 151 -1.50 1.28 13.00
CA ALA A 151 -1.40 -0.04 13.62
C ALA A 151 -2.66 -0.43 14.42
N ALA A 152 -3.35 0.55 15.00
CA ALA A 152 -4.62 0.31 15.70
C ALA A 152 -5.79 0.19 14.73
N LEU A 153 -5.82 1.00 13.66
CA LEU A 153 -6.82 0.93 12.59
C LEU A 153 -6.80 -0.42 11.87
N ALA A 154 -5.63 -1.02 11.68
CA ALA A 154 -5.50 -2.36 11.12
C ALA A 154 -6.33 -3.42 11.89
N ASN A 155 -6.59 -3.19 13.18
CA ASN A 155 -7.44 -4.07 14.01
C ASN A 155 -8.89 -3.57 14.12
N ASP A 156 -9.10 -2.25 14.16
CA ASP A 156 -10.43 -1.62 14.20
C ASP A 156 -10.52 -0.45 13.22
N GLN A 157 -11.10 -0.72 12.05
CA GLN A 157 -11.25 0.26 10.94
C GLN A 157 -12.17 1.44 11.29
N LYS A 158 -12.94 1.37 12.39
CA LYS A 158 -13.84 2.44 12.84
C LYS A 158 -13.26 3.23 14.01
N LEU A 159 -12.07 2.88 14.48
CA LEU A 159 -11.43 3.49 15.64
C LEU A 159 -11.29 5.00 15.43
N HIS A 160 -11.87 5.80 16.32
CA HIS A 160 -11.74 7.27 16.31
C HIS A 160 -11.76 7.79 17.74
N GLY A 161 -11.30 9.02 17.92
CA GLY A 161 -11.36 9.68 19.22
C GLY A 161 -10.30 10.73 19.41
N LYS A 162 -10.11 11.11 20.67
CA LYS A 162 -9.17 12.15 21.09
C LYS A 162 -8.24 11.62 22.16
N VAL A 163 -6.99 12.08 22.08
CA VAL A 163 -5.96 11.87 23.10
C VAL A 163 -5.53 13.23 23.63
N HIS A 164 -5.58 13.39 24.94
CA HIS A 164 -5.12 14.60 25.63
C HIS A 164 -3.75 14.32 26.22
N VAL A 165 -2.73 15.09 25.81
CA VAL A 165 -1.37 14.88 26.27
C VAL A 165 -0.80 16.11 26.93
N GLN A 166 0.05 15.89 27.93
CA GLN A 166 0.85 16.92 28.58
C GLN A 166 2.32 16.54 28.51
N PHE A 167 3.17 17.52 28.22
CA PHE A 167 4.62 17.36 28.27
C PHE A 167 5.30 18.68 28.61
N THR A 168 6.58 18.61 28.97
CA THR A 168 7.39 19.78 29.29
C THR A 168 8.46 19.98 28.24
N ILE A 169 8.50 21.18 27.66
CA ILE A 169 9.60 21.64 26.81
C ILE A 169 10.65 22.28 27.74
N LYS A 170 11.86 21.72 27.72
CA LYS A 170 13.00 22.28 28.44
C LYS A 170 13.54 23.52 27.73
N HIS A 171 14.26 24.38 28.45
CA HIS A 171 14.92 25.56 27.87
C HIS A 171 15.68 25.27 26.56
N ALA A 172 16.38 24.12 26.50
CA ALA A 172 17.12 23.65 25.33
C ALA A 172 16.25 23.13 24.17
N GLY A 173 14.92 23.23 24.26
CA GLY A 173 13.98 22.77 23.23
C GLY A 173 13.69 21.27 23.22
N THR A 174 14.14 20.53 24.25
CA THR A 174 13.91 19.08 24.36
C THR A 174 12.63 18.77 25.15
N VAL A 175 11.92 17.71 24.77
CA VAL A 175 10.69 17.27 25.45
C VAL A 175 10.99 16.25 26.55
N LYS A 176 10.36 16.44 27.71
CA LYS A 176 10.38 15.52 28.86
C LYS A 176 8.99 15.40 29.49
N SER A 177 8.83 14.42 30.38
CA SER A 177 7.61 14.23 31.19
C SER A 177 6.31 14.12 30.38
N ALA A 178 6.38 13.49 29.21
CA ALA A 178 5.21 13.24 28.37
C ALA A 178 4.27 12.22 29.02
N LYS A 179 2.98 12.53 29.07
CA LYS A 179 1.93 11.67 29.61
C LYS A 179 0.58 11.98 28.97
N ALA A 180 -0.30 10.98 28.90
CA ALA A 180 -1.72 11.23 28.71
C ALA A 180 -2.31 11.87 29.98
N ILE A 181 -3.29 12.77 29.81
CA ILE A 181 -4.01 13.38 30.92
C ILE A 181 -5.52 13.22 30.73
N GLY A 182 -6.26 13.07 31.83
CA GLY A 182 -7.69 12.81 31.75
C GLY A 182 -8.03 11.47 31.06
N LYS A 183 -9.30 11.29 30.70
CA LYS A 183 -9.77 10.11 29.97
C LYS A 183 -9.74 10.39 28.47
N ALA A 184 -8.93 9.63 27.72
CA ALA A 184 -8.98 9.65 26.26
C ALA A 184 -10.34 9.11 25.77
N THR A 185 -10.85 9.66 24.66
CA THR A 185 -12.03 9.08 24.00
C THR A 185 -11.66 8.03 22.96
N LEU A 186 -10.39 7.96 22.56
CA LEU A 186 -9.85 6.86 21.76
C LEU A 186 -9.83 5.56 22.59
N PRO A 187 -10.61 4.52 22.22
CA PRO A 187 -10.74 3.30 23.02
C PRO A 187 -9.61 2.28 22.81
N ASP A 188 -8.40 2.72 22.46
CA ASP A 188 -7.23 1.86 22.28
C ASP A 188 -6.06 2.35 23.14
N ALA A 189 -5.82 1.66 24.25
CA ALA A 189 -4.76 2.03 25.20
C ALA A 189 -3.35 1.84 24.62
N THR A 190 -3.16 0.85 23.75
CA THR A 190 -1.86 0.58 23.12
C THR A 190 -1.47 1.71 22.15
N ALA A 191 -2.43 2.23 21.38
CA ALA A 191 -2.27 3.39 20.52
C ALA A 191 -1.97 4.65 21.34
N VAL A 192 -2.71 4.90 22.43
CA VAL A 192 -2.46 6.03 23.34
C VAL A 192 -1.04 5.97 23.90
N ASP A 193 -0.60 4.80 24.38
CA ASP A 193 0.74 4.61 24.94
C ASP A 193 1.84 4.74 23.88
N CYS A 194 1.59 4.28 22.65
CA CYS A 194 2.50 4.50 21.52
C CYS A 194 2.68 6.00 21.23
N ILE A 195 1.57 6.76 21.17
CA ILE A 195 1.59 8.21 20.94
C ILE A 195 2.39 8.91 22.04
N VAL A 196 2.10 8.62 23.31
CA VAL A 196 2.80 9.25 24.45
C VAL A 196 4.30 8.95 24.42
N ARG A 197 4.69 7.70 24.14
CA ARG A 197 6.10 7.29 24.05
C ARG A 197 6.86 7.94 22.90
N SER A 198 6.16 8.38 21.85
CA SER A 198 6.79 9.05 20.72
C SER A 198 7.06 10.54 20.95
N LEU A 199 6.35 11.21 21.88
CA LEU A 199 6.46 12.65 22.14
C LEU A 199 7.88 13.14 22.53
N PRO A 200 8.71 12.40 23.29
CA PRO A 200 10.09 12.83 23.59
C PRO A 200 10.99 13.03 22.37
N SER A 201 10.60 12.53 21.19
CA SER A 201 11.36 12.76 19.94
C SER A 201 11.25 14.19 19.41
N LEU A 202 10.21 14.93 19.82
CA LEU A 202 9.97 16.32 19.41
C LEU A 202 11.13 17.25 19.79
N LYS A 203 11.43 18.17 18.88
CA LYS A 203 12.38 19.26 19.10
C LYS A 203 11.72 20.60 18.86
N PHE A 204 12.00 21.55 19.74
CA PHE A 204 11.55 22.94 19.61
C PHE A 204 12.76 23.86 19.57
N PRO A 205 12.62 25.07 18.99
CA PRO A 205 13.60 26.12 19.19
C PRO A 205 13.78 26.41 20.69
N ALA A 206 15.01 26.76 21.08
CA ALA A 206 15.31 27.12 22.45
C ALA A 206 14.46 28.32 22.88
N THR A 207 13.91 28.26 24.09
CA THR A 207 13.14 29.35 24.68
C THR A 207 14.08 30.38 25.30
N SER A 208 13.67 31.64 25.42
CA SER A 208 14.57 32.70 25.93
C SER A 208 15.06 32.51 27.37
N LYS A 209 14.22 31.94 28.27
CA LYS A 209 14.57 31.43 29.63
C LYS A 209 13.45 30.49 30.14
N GLY A 210 13.80 29.44 30.89
CA GLY A 210 12.85 28.58 31.63
C GLY A 210 12.19 27.47 30.80
N ASP A 211 11.43 26.61 31.48
CA ASP A 211 10.69 25.50 30.85
C ASP A 211 9.25 25.94 30.48
N ALA A 212 8.59 25.19 29.59
CA ALA A 212 7.19 25.38 29.24
C ALA A 212 6.40 24.07 29.38
N VAL A 213 5.29 24.10 30.11
CA VAL A 213 4.35 22.97 30.19
C VAL A 213 3.32 23.14 29.09
N VAL A 214 3.25 22.16 28.20
CA VAL A 214 2.33 22.10 27.08
C VAL A 214 1.23 21.11 27.39
N THR A 215 -0.01 21.48 27.06
CA THR A 215 -1.13 20.56 26.96
C THR A 215 -1.71 20.70 25.56
N LEU A 216 -1.94 19.59 24.86
CA LEU A 216 -2.57 19.62 23.55
C LEU A 216 -3.53 18.45 23.37
N ASP A 217 -4.47 18.63 22.46
CA ASP A 217 -5.44 17.62 22.07
C ASP A 217 -5.05 17.06 20.69
N ILE A 218 -5.19 15.75 20.54
CA ILE A 218 -4.92 15.03 19.30
C ILE A 218 -6.22 14.33 18.90
N GLY A 219 -6.88 14.83 17.87
CA GLY A 219 -8.00 14.16 17.22
C GLY A 219 -7.52 13.14 16.20
N LEU A 220 -8.08 11.94 16.26
CA LEU A 220 -7.80 10.82 15.36
C LEU A 220 -9.11 10.40 14.71
N ASN A 221 -9.13 10.40 13.38
CA ASN A 221 -10.29 9.97 12.60
C ASN A 221 -9.84 8.99 11.52
N PRO A 222 -10.62 7.93 11.28
CA PRO A 222 -10.34 7.02 10.19
C PRO A 222 -10.45 7.79 8.87
N GLY A 223 -9.74 7.29 7.87
CA GLY A 223 -10.01 7.67 6.49
C GLY A 223 -11.22 6.90 5.98
N ASP A 224 -11.64 7.23 4.77
CA ASP A 224 -12.70 6.49 4.09
C ASP A 224 -12.18 5.15 3.53
N LEU A 225 -10.86 4.99 3.35
CA LEU A 225 -10.26 3.72 2.96
C LEU A 225 -9.86 2.89 4.18
N PRO A 226 -10.04 1.55 4.10
CA PRO A 226 -9.47 0.64 5.08
C PRO A 226 -7.93 0.77 5.15
N VAL A 227 -7.41 0.72 6.36
CA VAL A 227 -5.97 0.62 6.60
C VAL A 227 -5.61 -0.85 6.78
N HIS A 228 -4.84 -1.38 5.85
CA HIS A 228 -4.30 -2.73 5.97
C HIS A 228 -2.94 -2.69 6.67
N ALA A 229 -2.69 -3.67 7.56
CA ALA A 229 -1.35 -3.87 8.08
C ALA A 229 -0.42 -4.25 6.92
N PRO A 230 0.81 -3.71 6.88
CA PRO A 230 1.82 -4.20 5.97
C PRO A 230 2.02 -5.71 6.18
N GLU A 231 2.02 -6.47 5.09
CA GLU A 231 2.35 -7.89 5.14
C GLU A 231 3.85 -8.04 5.40
N ASP A 232 4.21 -8.78 6.45
CA ASP A 232 5.60 -9.07 6.84
C ASP A 232 5.73 -10.56 7.20
N PRO A 233 6.50 -11.36 6.44
CA PRO A 233 7.30 -10.97 5.26
C PRO A 233 6.43 -10.63 4.04
N PRO A 234 7.00 -9.94 3.02
CA PRO A 234 6.31 -9.71 1.75
C PRO A 234 5.80 -11.02 1.13
N VAL A 235 4.62 -10.97 0.51
CA VAL A 235 4.03 -12.15 -0.14
C VAL A 235 4.75 -12.46 -1.44
N GLU A 236 5.26 -13.69 -1.54
CA GLU A 236 5.91 -14.20 -2.74
C GLU A 236 4.90 -14.68 -3.79
N PRO A 237 5.23 -14.62 -5.10
CA PRO A 237 4.30 -15.03 -6.17
C PRO A 237 3.89 -16.51 -6.17
N GLY A 238 4.63 -17.37 -5.44
CA GLY A 238 4.47 -18.82 -5.46
C GLY A 238 5.12 -19.49 -6.68
N PRO A 239 5.47 -20.79 -6.61
CA PRO A 239 6.09 -21.53 -7.71
C PRO A 239 5.10 -21.93 -8.81
N GLY A 240 3.80 -21.96 -8.51
CA GLY A 240 2.76 -22.42 -9.41
C GLY A 240 2.66 -21.63 -10.72
N THR A 241 2.09 -22.24 -11.76
CA THR A 241 1.77 -21.58 -13.03
C THR A 241 0.37 -21.96 -13.52
N LEU A 242 -0.29 -21.00 -14.17
CA LEU A 242 -1.52 -21.16 -14.93
C LEU A 242 -1.41 -20.35 -16.22
N ASP A 243 -2.17 -20.73 -17.24
CA ASP A 243 -2.31 -19.91 -18.44
C ASP A 243 -3.16 -18.66 -18.12
N MET A 244 -2.61 -17.46 -18.36
CA MET A 244 -3.28 -16.21 -17.99
C MET A 244 -4.50 -15.93 -18.85
N HIS A 245 -4.55 -16.41 -20.11
CA HIS A 245 -5.75 -16.32 -20.94
C HIS A 245 -6.87 -17.21 -20.38
N ALA A 246 -6.56 -18.42 -19.95
CA ALA A 246 -7.51 -19.29 -19.25
C ALA A 246 -7.99 -18.67 -17.92
N VAL A 247 -7.10 -18.06 -17.13
CA VAL A 247 -7.47 -17.32 -15.90
C VAL A 247 -8.45 -16.20 -16.25
N GLN A 248 -8.14 -15.38 -17.26
CA GLN A 248 -9.00 -14.28 -17.69
C GLN A 248 -10.38 -14.79 -18.13
N ALA A 249 -10.45 -15.84 -18.94
CA ALA A 249 -11.70 -16.43 -19.40
C ALA A 249 -12.55 -16.98 -18.25
N ILE A 250 -11.93 -17.65 -17.28
CA ILE A 250 -12.61 -18.17 -16.09
C ILE A 250 -13.18 -17.02 -15.26
N VAL A 251 -12.39 -15.98 -14.99
CA VAL A 251 -12.81 -14.83 -14.20
C VAL A 251 -13.96 -14.10 -14.89
N ALA A 252 -13.75 -13.68 -16.15
CA ALA A 252 -14.78 -12.95 -16.91
C ALA A 252 -16.08 -13.76 -17.03
N GLY A 253 -16.00 -15.07 -17.29
CA GLY A 253 -17.17 -15.93 -17.40
C GLY A 253 -17.88 -16.24 -16.08
N ARG A 254 -17.17 -16.31 -14.96
CA ARG A 254 -17.78 -16.67 -13.66
C ARG A 254 -18.25 -15.49 -12.83
N ILE A 255 -17.52 -14.38 -12.87
CA ILE A 255 -17.81 -13.21 -12.03
C ILE A 255 -18.18 -11.96 -12.81
N GLY A 256 -18.15 -11.99 -14.15
CA GLY A 256 -18.42 -10.81 -14.98
C GLY A 256 -19.73 -10.08 -14.61
N HIS A 257 -20.84 -10.81 -14.54
CA HIS A 257 -22.14 -10.25 -14.15
C HIS A 257 -22.13 -9.73 -12.70
N ALA A 258 -21.58 -10.49 -11.76
CA ALA A 258 -21.51 -10.06 -10.36
C ALA A 258 -20.66 -8.79 -10.20
N THR A 259 -19.56 -8.66 -10.96
CA THR A 259 -18.72 -7.47 -10.99
C THR A 259 -19.46 -6.26 -11.58
N GLN A 260 -20.28 -6.46 -12.62
CA GLN A 260 -21.16 -5.42 -13.14
C GLN A 260 -22.19 -4.98 -12.09
N ASP A 261 -22.84 -5.92 -11.40
CA ASP A 261 -23.79 -5.62 -10.32
C ASP A 261 -23.12 -4.82 -9.19
N CYS A 262 -21.91 -5.21 -8.77
CA CYS A 262 -21.12 -4.49 -7.77
C CYS A 262 -20.87 -3.04 -8.20
N TYR A 263 -20.54 -2.83 -9.48
CA TYR A 263 -20.25 -1.51 -10.02
C TYR A 263 -21.49 -0.63 -10.14
N GLU A 264 -22.60 -1.17 -10.63
CA GLU A 264 -23.86 -0.45 -10.70
C GLU A 264 -24.34 0.00 -9.32
N GLN A 265 -24.22 -0.89 -8.31
CA GLN A 265 -24.52 -0.53 -6.93
C GLN A 265 -23.58 0.56 -6.40
N ALA A 266 -22.29 0.53 -6.76
CA ALA A 266 -21.34 1.57 -6.39
C ALA A 266 -21.75 2.93 -6.97
N LEU A 267 -22.14 2.99 -8.23
CA LEU A 267 -22.61 4.21 -8.89
C LEU A 267 -23.85 4.83 -8.23
N THR A 268 -24.69 4.05 -7.55
CA THR A 268 -25.83 4.60 -6.77
C THR A 268 -25.40 5.31 -5.48
N ARG A 269 -24.25 4.92 -4.90
CA ARG A 269 -23.72 5.46 -3.64
C ARG A 269 -22.67 6.53 -3.86
N VAL A 270 -21.86 6.36 -4.90
CA VAL A 270 -20.68 7.16 -5.22
C VAL A 270 -20.79 7.60 -6.68
N PRO A 271 -21.34 8.81 -6.93
CA PRO A 271 -21.48 9.33 -8.29
C PRO A 271 -20.13 9.43 -9.00
N ALA A 272 -20.12 9.09 -10.29
CA ALA A 272 -18.95 9.10 -11.17
C ALA A 272 -17.73 8.37 -10.57
N VAL A 273 -17.92 7.28 -9.81
CA VAL A 273 -16.80 6.46 -9.34
C VAL A 273 -16.19 5.70 -10.51
N TRP A 274 -14.88 5.84 -10.68
CA TRP A 274 -14.10 5.17 -11.71
C TRP A 274 -12.72 4.83 -11.17
N GLY A 275 -12.03 3.93 -11.87
CA GLY A 275 -10.67 3.54 -11.53
C GLY A 275 -10.39 2.09 -11.86
N ARG A 276 -9.21 1.64 -11.46
CA ARG A 276 -8.76 0.27 -11.60
C ARG A 276 -8.75 -0.41 -10.25
N LEU A 277 -9.26 -1.62 -10.20
CA LEU A 277 -9.22 -2.49 -9.05
C LEU A 277 -8.33 -3.69 -9.39
N ALA A 278 -7.13 -3.73 -8.81
CA ALA A 278 -6.19 -4.82 -8.98
C ALA A 278 -6.22 -5.73 -7.75
N LEU A 279 -6.72 -6.95 -7.94
CA LEU A 279 -6.91 -7.90 -6.85
C LEU A 279 -5.89 -9.03 -6.96
N ARG A 280 -4.96 -9.08 -6.01
CA ARG A 280 -4.13 -10.27 -5.80
C ARG A 280 -5.04 -11.38 -5.31
N THR A 281 -5.05 -12.48 -6.05
CA THR A 281 -5.79 -13.69 -5.73
C THR A 281 -4.80 -14.80 -5.42
N ASP A 282 -4.85 -15.28 -4.19
CA ASP A 282 -3.99 -16.35 -3.66
C ASP A 282 -4.66 -17.70 -3.94
N ILE A 283 -4.14 -18.44 -4.92
CA ILE A 283 -4.67 -19.73 -5.36
C ILE A 283 -3.78 -20.84 -4.79
N ASP A 284 -4.37 -21.80 -4.06
CA ASP A 284 -3.62 -22.95 -3.57
C ASP A 284 -3.32 -24.00 -4.65
N ALA A 285 -2.54 -25.02 -4.31
CA ALA A 285 -2.15 -26.08 -5.24
C ALA A 285 -3.32 -26.93 -5.76
N SER A 286 -4.51 -26.82 -5.16
CA SER A 286 -5.74 -27.49 -5.62
C SER A 286 -6.62 -26.61 -6.51
N GLY A 287 -6.26 -25.32 -6.68
CA GLY A 287 -7.01 -24.36 -7.47
C GLY A 287 -8.05 -23.55 -6.69
N HIS A 288 -8.14 -23.72 -5.36
CA HIS A 288 -9.06 -22.93 -4.53
C HIS A 288 -8.44 -21.60 -4.14
N VAL A 289 -9.27 -20.55 -4.12
CA VAL A 289 -8.87 -19.22 -3.66
C VAL A 289 -8.83 -19.19 -2.14
N ARG A 290 -7.65 -18.92 -1.57
CA ARG A 290 -7.46 -18.73 -0.12
C ARG A 290 -7.66 -17.29 0.30
N ASP A 291 -7.18 -16.35 -0.51
CA ASP A 291 -7.30 -14.93 -0.20
C ASP A 291 -7.44 -14.05 -1.45
N VAL A 292 -8.05 -12.89 -1.26
CA VAL A 292 -8.19 -11.85 -2.29
C VAL A 292 -7.96 -10.48 -1.63
N VAL A 293 -6.90 -9.79 -2.06
CA VAL A 293 -6.46 -8.52 -1.47
C VAL A 293 -6.24 -7.51 -2.58
N GLU A 294 -6.65 -6.25 -2.37
CA GLU A 294 -6.32 -5.17 -3.29
C GLU A 294 -4.81 -4.86 -3.23
N VAL A 295 -4.16 -4.84 -4.39
CA VAL A 295 -2.75 -4.52 -4.55
C VAL A 295 -2.58 -3.59 -5.74
N GLU A 296 -1.57 -2.74 -5.72
CA GLU A 296 -1.21 -1.81 -6.82
C GLU A 296 -2.21 -0.67 -7.08
N SER A 297 -3.49 -0.84 -6.75
CA SER A 297 -4.55 0.17 -6.86
C SER A 297 -5.06 0.66 -5.51
N THR A 298 -5.92 1.67 -5.55
CA THR A 298 -6.70 2.15 -4.40
C THR A 298 -8.08 2.58 -4.88
N PHE A 299 -8.98 1.62 -5.02
CA PHE A 299 -10.28 1.86 -5.62
C PHE A 299 -11.18 2.75 -4.74
N PRO A 300 -11.84 3.81 -5.27
CA PRO A 300 -12.54 4.81 -4.45
C PRO A 300 -13.91 4.39 -3.87
N ASP A 301 -14.17 3.10 -3.69
CA ASP A 301 -15.31 2.58 -2.91
C ASP A 301 -14.95 1.22 -2.27
N PRO A 302 -14.60 1.18 -0.98
CA PRO A 302 -14.24 -0.07 -0.32
C PRO A 302 -15.41 -1.07 -0.26
N THR A 303 -16.66 -0.60 -0.30
CA THR A 303 -17.84 -1.49 -0.33
C THR A 303 -17.87 -2.28 -1.63
N MET A 304 -17.57 -1.61 -2.74
CA MET A 304 -17.45 -2.25 -4.05
C MET A 304 -16.23 -3.19 -4.09
N THR A 305 -15.08 -2.76 -3.56
CA THR A 305 -13.88 -3.62 -3.46
C THR A 305 -14.22 -4.93 -2.77
N THR A 306 -14.89 -4.90 -1.62
CA THR A 306 -15.33 -6.12 -0.91
C THR A 306 -16.31 -6.97 -1.75
N CYS A 307 -17.25 -6.34 -2.44
CA CYS A 307 -18.21 -7.05 -3.31
C CYS A 307 -17.52 -7.88 -4.41
N VAL A 308 -16.50 -7.31 -5.08
CA VAL A 308 -15.72 -8.02 -6.11
C VAL A 308 -14.80 -9.07 -5.49
N GLN A 309 -14.18 -8.79 -4.35
CA GLN A 309 -13.37 -9.76 -3.60
C GLN A 309 -14.19 -11.00 -3.21
N ASP A 310 -15.40 -10.82 -2.69
CA ASP A 310 -16.30 -11.91 -2.31
C ASP A 310 -16.75 -12.77 -3.50
N SER A 311 -16.83 -12.16 -4.69
CA SER A 311 -17.11 -12.87 -5.94
C SER A 311 -15.91 -13.71 -6.37
N LEU A 312 -14.69 -13.16 -6.32
CA LEU A 312 -13.46 -13.89 -6.63
C LEU A 312 -13.18 -15.06 -5.67
N ARG A 313 -13.46 -14.90 -4.37
CA ARG A 313 -13.27 -15.97 -3.36
C ARG A 313 -14.07 -17.24 -3.66
N LYS A 314 -15.13 -17.16 -4.48
CA LYS A 314 -15.98 -18.29 -4.87
C LYS A 314 -15.50 -18.99 -6.14
N VAL A 315 -14.47 -18.47 -6.82
CA VAL A 315 -13.93 -19.05 -8.04
C VAL A 315 -13.04 -20.24 -7.69
N VAL A 316 -13.14 -21.30 -8.49
CA VAL A 316 -12.23 -22.45 -8.46
C VAL A 316 -11.52 -22.52 -9.79
N PHE A 317 -10.20 -22.42 -9.75
CA PHE A 317 -9.32 -22.49 -10.92
C PHE A 317 -8.87 -23.94 -11.16
N PRO A 318 -8.36 -24.25 -12.36
CA PRO A 318 -7.52 -25.42 -12.54
C PRO A 318 -6.37 -25.41 -11.53
N ALA A 319 -5.97 -26.59 -11.06
CA ALA A 319 -4.82 -26.73 -10.18
C ALA A 319 -3.57 -26.14 -10.86
N PRO A 320 -2.88 -25.15 -10.24
CA PRO A 320 -1.67 -24.59 -10.81
C PRO A 320 -0.55 -25.64 -10.87
N ALA A 321 0.18 -25.67 -11.97
CA ALA A 321 1.32 -26.58 -12.09
C ALA A 321 2.47 -26.10 -11.21
N GLY A 322 2.98 -26.97 -10.32
CA GLY A 322 4.18 -26.68 -9.52
C GLY A 322 3.95 -26.09 -8.12
N GLY A 323 2.70 -25.87 -7.70
CA GLY A 323 2.37 -25.44 -6.33
C GLY A 323 1.34 -24.32 -6.28
N ASP A 324 1.32 -23.55 -5.20
CA ASP A 324 0.44 -22.40 -5.08
C ASP A 324 0.89 -21.21 -5.94
N LEU A 325 -0.04 -20.32 -6.26
CA LEU A 325 0.14 -19.25 -7.24
C LEU A 325 -0.59 -17.97 -6.78
N ARG A 326 0.06 -16.82 -6.88
CA ARG A 326 -0.56 -15.50 -6.71
C ARG A 326 -0.63 -14.82 -8.06
N VAL A 327 -1.86 -14.48 -8.47
CA VAL A 327 -2.13 -13.71 -9.68
C VAL A 327 -2.79 -12.39 -9.31
N VAL A 328 -2.44 -11.32 -10.02
CA VAL A 328 -3.17 -10.05 -9.96
C VAL A 328 -4.20 -10.07 -11.08
N ILE A 329 -5.46 -9.88 -10.71
CA ILE A 329 -6.62 -9.81 -11.60
C ILE A 329 -7.09 -8.36 -11.60
N PRO A 330 -6.84 -7.60 -12.68
CA PRO A 330 -7.25 -6.21 -12.75
C PRO A 330 -8.56 -6.02 -13.50
N VAL A 331 -9.38 -5.12 -12.98
CA VAL A 331 -10.62 -4.68 -13.63
C VAL A 331 -10.63 -3.16 -13.67
N ARG A 332 -10.84 -2.58 -14.86
CA ARG A 332 -11.09 -1.14 -15.02
C ARG A 332 -12.59 -0.87 -15.00
N PHE A 333 -12.94 0.18 -14.30
CA PHE A 333 -14.29 0.71 -14.19
C PHE A 333 -14.31 2.13 -14.72
N GLY A 334 -14.92 2.34 -15.89
CA GLY A 334 -15.03 3.66 -16.54
C GLY A 334 -16.23 4.44 -16.02
N SER A 335 -16.13 5.77 -15.98
CA SER A 335 -17.27 6.63 -15.62
C SER A 335 -18.27 6.72 -16.77
N ARG A 336 -19.56 6.92 -16.48
CA ARG A 336 -20.62 7.11 -17.49
C ARG A 336 -20.53 8.45 -18.25
N ASP A 337 -19.69 9.36 -17.80
CA ASP A 337 -19.55 10.72 -18.37
C ASP A 337 -18.12 11.00 -18.90
N GLY A 338 -17.37 9.94 -19.24
CA GLY A 338 -16.00 10.02 -19.77
C GLY A 338 -15.94 9.83 -21.27
#